data_AF-A0A099Y2J1-F1
#
_entry.id   AF-A0A099Y2J1-F1
#
_cell.length_a   1.000
_cell.length_b   1.000
_cell.length_c   1.000
_cell.angle_alpha   90.00
_cell.angle_beta   90.00
_cell.angle_gamma   90.00
#
_symmetry.space_group_name_H-M   'P 1'
#
loop_
_entity.id
_entity.type
_entity.pdbx_description
1 polymer ?
#
loop_
_entity_poly.entity_id
_entity_poly.type
_entity_poly.pdbx_seq_one_letter_code
_entity_poly.pdbx_strand_id
1 'polypeptide(L)'
;MILLDGKKTAAEIKEEIALEVRDLKDRGHETPHLAAVIVGNDGASITYVNAKVKACERVGFESTLIRLPEETTEEELLNEIAILNIDKDIDGFIVQLPLPKHIDEQKILMAIDPDKDVDGFHPTNVGKMALNLPTFISATPFGILELLDRYNVETSGKHVVVLGRSHIVGSPMSILLSQKRKVGNATVTMCHSRTKNLKEFTLQADIIIAAIGIPEFFKSRYG
;
A
#
# COMPACT_ATOMS: atom_id res chain seq x y z
N MET A 1 11.25 1.16 25.27
CA MET A 1 10.89 1.13 23.83
C MET A 1 9.56 0.44 23.72
N ILE A 2 8.57 1.06 23.07
CA ILE A 2 7.29 0.41 22.77
C ILE A 2 7.45 -0.31 21.42
N LEU A 3 7.02 -1.55 21.33
CA LEU A 3 6.96 -2.28 20.07
C LEU A 3 5.65 -1.94 19.36
N LEU A 4 5.72 -1.40 18.15
CA LEU A 4 4.57 -1.28 17.25
C LEU A 4 4.33 -2.66 16.61
N ASP A 5 3.48 -3.47 17.23
CA ASP A 5 3.19 -4.84 16.78
C ASP A 5 2.21 -4.84 15.60
N GLY A 6 2.75 -4.85 14.39
CA GLY A 6 1.97 -4.92 13.15
C GLY A 6 1.20 -6.23 12.95
N LYS A 7 1.61 -7.35 13.56
CA LYS A 7 0.87 -8.60 13.46
C LYS A 7 -0.41 -8.52 14.28
N LYS A 8 -0.30 -8.01 15.50
CA LYS A 8 -1.45 -7.78 16.39
C LYS A 8 -2.42 -6.79 15.73
N THR A 9 -1.93 -5.62 15.30
CA THR A 9 -2.77 -4.61 14.66
C THR A 9 -3.47 -5.13 13.40
N ALA A 10 -2.77 -5.89 12.55
CA ALA A 10 -3.40 -6.48 11.37
C ALA A 10 -4.45 -7.55 11.71
N ALA A 11 -4.33 -8.25 12.84
CA ALA A 11 -5.35 -9.20 13.30
C ALA A 11 -6.61 -8.48 13.79
N GLU A 12 -6.44 -7.41 14.58
CA GLU A 12 -7.54 -6.56 15.07
C GLU A 12 -8.31 -5.92 13.91
N ILE A 13 -7.60 -5.31 12.95
CA ILE A 13 -8.21 -4.72 11.74
C ILE A 13 -9.03 -5.76 10.97
N LYS A 14 -8.53 -6.99 10.82
CA LYS A 14 -9.28 -8.05 10.13
C LYS A 14 -10.54 -8.46 10.88
N GLU A 15 -10.52 -8.46 12.21
CA GLU A 15 -11.70 -8.76 13.01
C GLU A 15 -12.75 -7.65 12.89
N GLU A 16 -12.32 -6.38 12.89
CA GLU A 16 -13.18 -5.22 12.63
C GLU A 16 -13.83 -5.31 11.24
N ILE A 17 -13.04 -5.55 10.18
CA ILE A 17 -13.58 -5.71 8.82
C ILE A 17 -14.54 -6.91 8.73
N ALA A 18 -14.22 -8.04 9.38
CA ALA A 18 -15.09 -9.22 9.38
C ALA A 18 -16.46 -8.95 10.05
N LEU A 19 -16.50 -8.06 11.04
CA LEU A 19 -17.75 -7.60 11.65
C LEU A 19 -18.53 -6.71 10.68
N GLU A 20 -17.87 -5.77 10.00
CA GLU A 20 -18.51 -4.89 9.02
C GLU A 20 -19.09 -5.67 7.84
N VAL A 21 -18.35 -6.64 7.29
CA VAL A 21 -18.82 -7.50 6.19
C VAL A 21 -20.04 -8.32 6.59
N ARG A 22 -20.05 -8.82 7.82
CA ARG A 22 -21.21 -9.57 8.34
C ARG A 22 -22.43 -8.67 8.46
N ASP A 23 -22.26 -7.47 8.99
CA ASP A 23 -23.35 -6.49 9.10
C ASP A 23 -23.87 -6.07 7.72
N LEU A 24 -22.99 -5.92 6.71
CA LEU A 24 -23.40 -5.69 5.32
C LEU A 24 -24.27 -6.85 4.79
N LYS A 25 -23.85 -8.09 5.01
CA LYS A 25 -24.60 -9.30 4.62
C LYS A 25 -25.95 -9.40 5.33
N ASP A 26 -25.98 -9.15 6.64
CA ASP A 26 -27.21 -9.19 7.44
C ASP A 26 -28.22 -8.13 6.98
N ARG A 27 -27.73 -7.01 6.42
CA ARG A 27 -28.54 -5.96 5.77
C ARG A 27 -28.91 -6.26 4.31
N GLY A 28 -28.49 -7.40 3.77
CA GLY A 28 -28.81 -7.84 2.40
C GLY A 28 -27.98 -7.16 1.31
N HIS A 29 -26.83 -6.56 1.66
CA HIS A 29 -25.87 -6.06 0.67
C HIS A 29 -24.99 -7.18 0.12
N GLU A 30 -24.46 -6.97 -1.09
CA GLU A 30 -23.50 -7.89 -1.70
C GLU A 30 -22.18 -7.94 -0.91
N THR A 31 -21.50 -9.08 -1.03
CA THR A 31 -20.20 -9.28 -0.38
C THR A 31 -19.13 -8.53 -1.17
N PRO A 32 -18.23 -7.78 -0.51
CA PRO A 32 -17.13 -7.17 -1.23
C PRO A 32 -16.23 -8.20 -1.92
N HIS A 33 -15.80 -7.92 -3.15
CA HIS A 33 -15.00 -8.82 -3.97
C HIS A 33 -13.66 -8.19 -4.35
N LEU A 34 -12.56 -8.85 -3.95
CA LEU A 34 -11.20 -8.50 -4.37
C LEU A 34 -10.66 -9.47 -5.42
N ALA A 35 -10.27 -8.96 -6.59
CA ALA A 35 -9.47 -9.73 -7.54
C ALA A 35 -7.97 -9.46 -7.39
N ALA A 36 -7.14 -10.47 -7.66
CA ALA A 36 -5.69 -10.36 -7.69
C ALA A 36 -5.15 -10.99 -8.97
N VAL A 37 -4.35 -10.23 -9.72
CA VAL A 37 -3.67 -10.67 -10.93
C VAL A 37 -2.20 -10.90 -10.60
N ILE A 38 -1.68 -12.08 -10.95
CA ILE A 38 -0.26 -12.40 -10.88
C ILE A 38 0.24 -12.84 -12.25
N VAL A 39 1.39 -12.30 -12.68
CA VAL A 39 2.02 -12.65 -13.95
C VAL A 39 3.36 -13.33 -13.67
N GLY A 40 3.53 -14.55 -14.16
CA GLY A 40 4.72 -15.37 -13.94
C GLY A 40 4.73 -16.08 -12.58
N ASN A 41 5.92 -16.57 -12.21
CA ASN A 41 6.10 -17.55 -11.14
C ASN A 41 7.03 -17.09 -10.01
N ASP A 42 7.16 -15.78 -9.80
CA ASP A 42 7.97 -15.26 -8.71
C ASP A 42 7.44 -15.74 -7.34
N GLY A 43 8.26 -16.48 -6.59
CA GLY A 43 7.85 -17.14 -5.34
C GLY A 43 7.45 -16.16 -4.24
N ALA A 44 8.06 -14.97 -4.20
CA ALA A 44 7.68 -13.93 -3.26
C ALA A 44 6.30 -13.36 -3.59
N SER A 45 6.04 -13.09 -4.88
CA SER A 45 4.75 -12.63 -5.40
C SER A 45 3.62 -13.64 -5.13
N ILE A 46 3.86 -14.94 -5.36
CA ILE A 46 2.88 -16.00 -5.06
C ILE A 46 2.55 -16.03 -3.56
N THR A 47 3.56 -15.96 -2.71
CA THR A 47 3.37 -15.97 -1.25
C THR A 47 2.53 -14.77 -0.80
N TYR A 48 2.83 -13.60 -1.36
CA TYR A 48 2.14 -12.35 -1.04
C TYR A 48 0.67 -12.37 -1.48
N VAL A 49 0.39 -12.82 -2.70
CA VAL A 49 -0.98 -12.93 -3.23
C VAL A 49 -1.78 -13.97 -2.46
N ASN A 50 -1.20 -15.13 -2.14
CA ASN A 50 -1.85 -16.14 -1.30
C ASN A 50 -2.20 -15.59 0.10
N ALA A 51 -1.38 -14.70 0.66
CA ALA A 51 -1.69 -14.04 1.92
C ALA A 51 -2.88 -13.06 1.79
N LYS A 52 -3.01 -12.36 0.65
CA LYS A 52 -4.15 -11.49 0.34
C LYS A 52 -5.45 -12.31 0.18
N VAL A 53 -5.42 -13.43 -0.54
CA VAL A 53 -6.57 -14.34 -0.69
C VAL A 53 -7.03 -14.87 0.67
N LYS A 54 -6.10 -15.37 1.51
CA LYS A 54 -6.42 -15.82 2.88
C LYS A 54 -6.97 -14.70 3.76
N ALA A 55 -6.53 -13.46 3.53
CA ALA A 55 -7.08 -12.31 4.25
C ALA A 55 -8.53 -12.04 3.83
N CYS A 56 -8.85 -12.13 2.54
CA CYS A 56 -10.22 -12.00 2.01
C CYS A 56 -11.13 -13.05 2.64
N GLU A 57 -10.73 -14.32 2.62
CA GLU A 57 -11.49 -15.41 3.26
C GLU A 57 -11.73 -15.14 4.75
N ARG A 58 -10.70 -14.67 5.47
CA ARG A 58 -10.80 -14.38 6.90
C ARG A 58 -11.76 -13.23 7.22
N VAL A 59 -11.84 -12.22 6.36
CA VAL A 59 -12.76 -11.08 6.56
C VAL A 59 -14.13 -11.30 5.92
N GLY A 60 -14.31 -12.42 5.21
CA GLY A 60 -15.58 -12.79 4.59
C GLY A 60 -15.83 -12.16 3.22
N PHE A 61 -14.79 -11.65 2.55
CA PHE A 61 -14.84 -11.17 1.17
C PHE A 61 -14.90 -12.33 0.18
N GLU A 62 -15.45 -12.06 -1.01
CA GLU A 62 -15.20 -12.89 -2.19
C GLU A 62 -13.83 -12.53 -2.78
N SER A 63 -13.19 -13.50 -3.42
CA SER A 63 -11.89 -13.24 -4.05
C SER A 63 -11.65 -14.09 -5.28
N THR A 64 -11.07 -13.46 -6.30
CA THR A 64 -10.65 -14.11 -7.54
C THR A 64 -9.14 -14.00 -7.70
N LEU A 65 -8.47 -15.11 -8.00
CA LEU A 65 -7.05 -15.11 -8.31
C LEU A 65 -6.83 -15.47 -9.78
N ILE A 66 -6.37 -14.49 -10.55
CA ILE A 66 -6.02 -14.64 -11.96
C ILE A 66 -4.52 -14.89 -12.05
N ARG A 67 -4.17 -16.07 -12.55
CA ARG A 67 -2.77 -16.47 -12.77
C ARG A 67 -2.47 -16.45 -14.26
N LEU A 68 -1.61 -15.53 -14.67
CA LEU A 68 -1.13 -15.41 -16.02
C LEU A 68 0.31 -15.91 -16.09
N PRO A 69 0.72 -16.61 -17.15
CA PRO A 69 2.05 -17.15 -17.26
C PRO A 69 3.11 -16.05 -17.52
N GLU A 70 4.40 -16.36 -17.37
CA GLU A 70 5.46 -15.35 -17.48
C GLU A 70 5.56 -14.75 -18.89
N GLU A 71 5.24 -15.54 -19.91
CA GLU A 71 5.22 -15.15 -21.33
C GLU A 71 4.05 -14.23 -21.72
N THR A 72 3.11 -13.97 -20.79
CA THR A 72 1.98 -13.06 -21.02
C THR A 72 2.47 -11.73 -21.57
N THR A 73 1.91 -11.32 -22.69
CA THR A 73 2.23 -10.06 -23.32
C THR A 73 1.58 -8.89 -22.58
N GLU A 74 2.13 -7.70 -22.77
CA GLU A 74 1.51 -6.48 -22.23
C GLU A 74 0.07 -6.28 -22.72
N GLU A 75 -0.22 -6.63 -23.98
CA GLU A 75 -1.56 -6.53 -24.55
C GLU A 75 -2.56 -7.49 -23.88
N GLU A 76 -2.15 -8.74 -23.65
CA GLU A 76 -2.98 -9.73 -22.94
C GLU A 76 -3.29 -9.27 -21.51
N LEU A 77 -2.31 -8.74 -20.78
CA LEU A 77 -2.53 -8.21 -19.44
C LEU A 77 -3.44 -6.97 -19.43
N LEU A 78 -3.29 -6.08 -20.41
CA LEU A 78 -4.18 -4.91 -20.56
C LEU A 78 -5.63 -5.32 -20.86
N ASN A 79 -5.82 -6.38 -21.65
CA ASN A 79 -7.15 -6.92 -21.92
C ASN A 79 -7.80 -7.50 -20.64
N GLU A 80 -7.01 -8.21 -19.82
CA GLU A 80 -7.50 -8.71 -18.53
C GLU A 80 -7.91 -7.56 -17.59
N ILE A 81 -7.09 -6.51 -17.52
CA ILE A 81 -7.42 -5.30 -16.74
C ILE A 81 -8.70 -4.63 -17.26
N ALA A 82 -8.90 -4.57 -18.58
CA ALA A 82 -10.11 -4.01 -19.16
C ALA A 82 -11.37 -4.80 -18.77
N ILE A 83 -11.27 -6.14 -18.68
CA ILE A 83 -12.36 -7.01 -18.20
C ILE A 83 -12.66 -6.70 -16.72
N LEU A 84 -11.64 -6.68 -15.87
CA LEU A 84 -11.78 -6.40 -14.43
C LEU A 84 -12.35 -5.01 -14.14
N ASN A 85 -11.99 -4.01 -14.95
CA ASN A 85 -12.51 -2.65 -14.81
C ASN A 85 -14.03 -2.60 -15.00
N ILE A 86 -14.57 -3.31 -15.98
CA ILE A 86 -16.01 -3.26 -16.30
C ILE A 86 -16.86 -4.27 -15.52
N ASP A 87 -16.23 -5.24 -14.86
CA ASP A 87 -16.91 -6.25 -14.07
C ASP A 87 -17.59 -5.62 -12.84
N LYS A 88 -18.92 -5.68 -12.76
CA LYS A 88 -19.66 -5.05 -11.66
C LYS A 88 -19.60 -5.84 -10.37
N ASP A 89 -19.22 -7.11 -10.45
CA ASP A 89 -19.12 -7.99 -9.29
C ASP A 89 -17.77 -7.76 -8.57
N ILE A 90 -16.82 -7.02 -9.17
CA ILE A 90 -15.50 -6.72 -8.60
C ILE A 90 -15.44 -5.26 -8.11
N ASP A 91 -15.32 -5.10 -6.79
CA ASP A 91 -15.17 -3.79 -6.15
C ASP A 91 -13.76 -3.21 -6.26
N GLY A 92 -12.76 -4.09 -6.38
CA GLY A 92 -11.37 -3.69 -6.46
C GLY A 92 -10.46 -4.82 -6.89
N PHE A 93 -9.32 -4.46 -7.46
CA PHE A 93 -8.33 -5.46 -7.83
C PHE A 93 -6.90 -4.95 -7.74
N ILE A 94 -5.97 -5.90 -7.72
CA ILE A 94 -4.54 -5.64 -7.61
C ILE A 94 -3.82 -6.36 -8.74
N VAL A 95 -2.88 -5.69 -9.39
CA VAL A 95 -1.88 -6.33 -10.24
C VAL A 95 -0.58 -6.44 -9.43
N GLN A 96 -0.16 -7.68 -9.14
CA GLN A 96 1.00 -7.93 -8.29
C GLN A 96 2.31 -7.56 -9.00
N LEU A 97 3.09 -6.67 -8.37
CA LEU A 97 4.43 -6.29 -8.80
C LEU A 97 5.53 -7.12 -8.11
N PRO A 98 6.73 -7.26 -8.70
CA PRO A 98 7.14 -6.73 -10.02
C PRO A 98 6.55 -7.55 -11.18
N LEU A 99 6.36 -6.90 -12.33
CA LEU A 99 5.97 -7.60 -13.56
C LEU A 99 7.20 -8.14 -14.31
N PRO A 100 7.01 -9.12 -15.22
CA PRO A 100 8.04 -9.51 -16.17
C PRO A 100 8.61 -8.30 -16.93
N LYS A 101 9.92 -8.32 -17.20
CA LYS A 101 10.67 -7.15 -17.72
C LYS A 101 10.19 -6.63 -19.08
N HIS A 102 9.46 -7.44 -19.85
CA HIS A 102 8.91 -7.04 -21.16
C HIS A 102 7.57 -6.31 -21.05
N ILE A 103 7.02 -6.13 -19.85
CA ILE A 103 5.77 -5.39 -19.61
C ILE A 103 6.08 -4.06 -18.93
N ASP A 104 5.52 -2.96 -19.44
CA ASP A 104 5.63 -1.65 -18.80
C ASP A 104 4.68 -1.55 -17.60
N GLU A 105 5.24 -1.65 -16.39
CA GLU A 105 4.48 -1.50 -15.14
C GLU A 105 3.67 -0.20 -15.07
N GLN A 106 4.19 0.92 -15.58
CA GLN A 106 3.46 2.19 -15.52
C GLN A 106 2.23 2.17 -16.42
N LYS A 107 2.34 1.54 -17.60
CA LYS A 107 1.21 1.41 -18.52
C LYS A 107 0.10 0.54 -17.92
N ILE A 108 0.47 -0.54 -17.23
CA ILE A 108 -0.47 -1.40 -16.50
C ILE A 108 -1.14 -0.62 -15.36
N LEU A 109 -0.37 0.08 -14.53
CA LEU A 109 -0.94 0.85 -13.41
C LEU A 109 -1.90 1.97 -13.87
N MET A 110 -1.64 2.59 -15.03
CA MET A 110 -2.54 3.60 -15.61
C MET A 110 -3.80 3.01 -16.27
N ALA A 111 -3.82 1.71 -16.57
CA ALA A 111 -4.96 1.05 -17.18
C ALA A 111 -6.02 0.63 -16.15
N ILE A 112 -5.65 0.54 -14.87
CA ILE A 112 -6.57 0.20 -13.77
C ILE A 112 -7.51 1.38 -13.54
N ASP A 113 -8.82 1.13 -13.39
CA ASP A 113 -9.77 2.16 -12.97
C ASP A 113 -9.34 2.69 -11.58
N PRO A 114 -9.11 4.01 -11.40
CA PRO A 114 -8.74 4.59 -10.11
C PRO A 114 -9.71 4.23 -8.98
N ASP A 115 -10.99 4.04 -9.28
CA ASP A 115 -12.00 3.71 -8.27
C ASP A 115 -12.05 2.20 -7.95
N LYS A 116 -11.23 1.38 -8.62
CA LYS A 116 -10.96 -0.04 -8.30
C LYS A 116 -9.52 -0.33 -7.89
N ASP A 117 -8.63 0.67 -7.93
CA ASP A 117 -7.23 0.58 -7.54
C ASP A 117 -7.07 0.59 -6.00
N VAL A 118 -7.38 -0.53 -5.38
CA VAL A 118 -7.29 -0.69 -3.91
C VAL A 118 -5.86 -0.77 -3.38
N ASP A 119 -4.85 -0.92 -4.26
CA ASP A 119 -3.43 -0.80 -3.89
C ASP A 119 -2.94 0.67 -3.92
N GLY A 120 -3.74 1.59 -4.48
CA GLY A 120 -3.52 3.03 -4.43
C GLY A 120 -2.34 3.54 -5.24
N PHE A 121 -1.97 2.85 -6.31
CA PHE A 121 -0.82 3.18 -7.16
C PHE A 121 -1.16 3.98 -8.41
N HIS A 122 -2.44 4.05 -8.79
CA HIS A 122 -2.88 4.79 -9.96
C HIS A 122 -2.52 6.28 -9.80
N PRO A 123 -1.93 6.94 -10.82
CA PRO A 123 -1.52 8.34 -10.72
C PRO A 123 -2.63 9.30 -10.29
N THR A 124 -3.88 9.08 -10.74
CA THR A 124 -5.07 9.80 -10.24
C THR A 124 -5.23 9.68 -8.73
N ASN A 125 -5.07 8.50 -8.15
CA ASN A 125 -5.18 8.27 -6.71
C ASN A 125 -4.03 8.95 -5.96
N VAL A 126 -2.80 8.86 -6.49
CA VAL A 126 -1.65 9.58 -5.94
C VAL A 126 -1.86 11.10 -5.98
N GLY A 127 -2.43 11.62 -7.06
CA GLY A 127 -2.77 13.04 -7.23
C GLY A 127 -3.87 13.50 -6.27
N LYS A 128 -4.98 12.76 -6.19
CA LYS A 128 -6.06 12.98 -5.22
C LYS A 128 -5.50 12.97 -3.79
N MET A 129 -4.66 11.99 -3.45
CA MET A 129 -4.01 11.87 -2.15
C MET A 129 -3.13 13.09 -1.87
N ALA A 130 -2.35 13.56 -2.84
CA ALA A 130 -1.51 14.74 -2.67
C ALA A 130 -2.32 16.02 -2.39
N LEU A 131 -3.50 16.12 -2.98
CA LEU A 131 -4.46 17.21 -2.75
C LEU A 131 -5.33 17.01 -1.50
N ASN A 132 -5.11 15.93 -0.73
CA ASN A 132 -5.92 15.54 0.43
C ASN A 132 -7.41 15.35 0.07
N LEU A 133 -7.69 14.84 -1.13
CA LEU A 133 -9.01 14.43 -1.60
C LEU A 133 -9.29 12.95 -1.27
N PRO A 134 -10.56 12.54 -1.13
CA PRO A 134 -10.91 11.14 -0.93
C PRO A 134 -10.42 10.25 -2.07
N THR A 135 -9.72 9.16 -1.74
CA THR A 135 -9.12 8.21 -2.68
C THR A 135 -8.58 6.99 -1.95
N PHE A 136 -8.26 5.92 -2.68
CA PHE A 136 -7.36 4.89 -2.17
C PHE A 136 -5.96 5.45 -1.95
N ILE A 137 -5.36 5.07 -0.82
CA ILE A 137 -3.99 5.41 -0.44
C ILE A 137 -3.17 4.13 -0.55
N SER A 138 -1.93 4.24 -1.01
CA SER A 138 -1.00 3.11 -1.03
C SER A 138 -1.00 2.33 0.29
N ALA A 139 -1.18 1.01 0.18
CA ALA A 139 -1.45 0.13 1.31
C ALA A 139 -0.34 0.18 2.39
N THR A 140 0.93 0.30 2.00
CA THR A 140 2.05 0.35 2.95
C THR A 140 2.09 1.66 3.76
N PRO A 141 2.10 2.86 3.14
CA PRO A 141 1.90 4.12 3.85
C PRO A 141 0.64 4.14 4.73
N PHE A 142 -0.48 3.63 4.24
CA PHE A 142 -1.71 3.59 5.03
C PHE A 142 -1.57 2.70 6.27
N GLY A 143 -0.96 1.51 6.14
CA GLY A 143 -0.65 0.65 7.28
C GLY A 143 0.31 1.29 8.29
N ILE A 144 1.26 2.12 7.85
CA ILE A 144 2.12 2.89 8.76
C ILE A 144 1.30 3.94 9.52
N LEU A 145 0.39 4.65 8.85
CA LEU A 145 -0.50 5.62 9.52
C LEU A 145 -1.38 4.93 10.57
N GLU A 146 -1.97 3.77 10.24
CA GLU A 146 -2.77 2.96 11.18
C GLU A 146 -1.97 2.55 12.42
N LEU A 147 -0.71 2.14 12.24
CA LEU A 147 0.17 1.81 13.36
C LEU A 147 0.46 3.02 14.24
N LEU A 148 0.77 4.17 13.63
CA LEU A 148 1.02 5.39 14.39
C LEU A 148 -0.24 5.82 15.15
N ASP A 149 -1.43 5.68 14.55
CA ASP A 149 -2.69 6.07 15.17
C ASP A 149 -3.06 5.18 16.35
N ARG A 150 -3.07 3.85 16.15
CA ARG A 150 -3.50 2.88 17.17
C ARG A 150 -2.57 2.85 18.38
N TYR A 151 -1.30 3.17 18.19
CA TYR A 151 -0.33 3.29 19.29
C TYR A 151 -0.22 4.72 19.83
N ASN A 152 -1.06 5.66 19.37
CA ASN A 152 -1.10 7.05 19.79
C ASN A 152 0.28 7.74 19.70
N VAL A 153 1.02 7.46 18.62
CA VAL A 153 2.30 8.13 18.36
C VAL A 153 2.02 9.56 17.90
N GLU A 154 2.43 10.53 18.71
CA GLU A 154 2.28 11.94 18.37
C GLU A 154 3.15 12.30 17.17
N THR A 155 2.53 12.65 16.04
CA THR A 155 3.23 13.12 14.82
C THR A 155 3.20 14.64 14.66
N SER A 156 2.22 15.32 15.27
CA SER A 156 2.00 16.75 15.10
C SER A 156 3.20 17.55 15.63
N GLY A 157 3.77 18.41 14.79
CA GLY A 157 4.93 19.23 15.13
C GLY A 157 6.26 18.47 15.18
N LYS A 158 6.27 17.14 15.01
CA LYS A 158 7.50 16.33 15.02
C LYS A 158 8.29 16.47 13.72
N HIS A 159 9.60 16.28 13.81
CA HIS A 159 10.47 16.10 12.66
C HIS A 159 10.51 14.64 12.24
N VAL A 160 9.89 14.34 11.10
CA VAL A 160 9.92 13.00 10.49
C VAL A 160 10.99 12.98 9.40
N VAL A 161 11.85 11.97 9.42
CA VAL A 161 12.77 11.66 8.31
C VAL A 161 12.30 10.40 7.59
N VAL A 162 11.96 10.54 6.30
CA VAL A 162 11.61 9.42 5.41
C VAL A 162 12.83 9.08 4.57
N LEU A 163 13.34 7.86 4.70
CA LEU A 163 14.47 7.35 3.93
C LEU A 163 13.96 6.53 2.74
N GLY A 164 14.14 7.05 1.53
CA GLY A 164 13.62 6.46 0.31
C GLY A 164 12.52 7.31 -0.30
N ARG A 165 12.45 7.31 -1.63
CA ARG A 165 11.53 8.17 -2.42
C ARG A 165 10.79 7.40 -3.50
N SER A 166 10.55 6.10 -3.27
CA SER A 166 9.76 5.29 -4.19
C SER A 166 8.36 5.88 -4.33
N HIS A 167 7.75 5.71 -5.50
CA HIS A 167 6.40 6.21 -5.79
C HIS A 167 5.33 5.51 -4.94
N ILE A 168 5.60 4.29 -4.48
CA ILE A 168 4.63 3.47 -3.74
C ILE A 168 4.76 3.57 -2.20
N VAL A 169 5.90 4.01 -1.65
CA VAL A 169 6.08 4.10 -0.19
C VAL A 169 6.60 5.47 0.23
N GLY A 170 7.85 5.80 -0.12
CA GLY A 170 8.54 6.95 0.44
C GLY A 170 7.89 8.29 0.11
N SER A 171 7.59 8.52 -1.16
CA SER A 171 6.98 9.79 -1.61
C SER A 171 5.57 9.97 -1.04
N PRO A 172 4.64 8.99 -1.11
CA PRO A 172 3.35 9.08 -0.44
C PRO A 172 3.45 9.33 1.06
N MET A 173 4.33 8.61 1.77
CA MET A 173 4.50 8.77 3.21
C MET A 173 4.91 10.20 3.59
N SER A 174 5.77 10.82 2.77
CA SER A 174 6.22 12.20 3.01
C SER A 174 5.07 13.21 2.94
N ILE A 175 4.16 13.01 1.99
CA ILE A 175 2.99 13.86 1.80
C ILE A 175 1.97 13.61 2.92
N LEU A 176 1.63 12.35 3.17
CA LEU A 176 0.63 11.97 4.17
C LEU A 176 0.95 12.49 5.58
N LEU A 177 2.22 12.44 5.99
CA LEU A 177 2.63 12.93 7.31
C LEU A 177 2.73 14.46 7.41
N SER A 178 2.91 15.17 6.29
CA SER A 178 2.90 16.64 6.28
C SER A 178 1.48 17.21 6.24
N GLN A 179 0.48 16.43 5.83
CA GLN A 179 -0.91 16.87 5.73
C GLN A 179 -1.53 17.22 7.08
N LYS A 180 -2.50 18.15 7.05
CA LYS A 180 -3.31 18.53 8.22
C LYS A 180 -4.33 17.45 8.56
N ARG A 181 -3.90 16.44 9.33
CA ARG A 181 -4.72 15.30 9.76
C ARG A 181 -4.28 14.75 11.12
N LYS A 182 -5.04 13.78 11.68
CA LYS A 182 -4.79 13.17 13.00
C LYS A 182 -3.36 12.60 13.10
N VAL A 183 -3.02 11.67 12.20
CA VAL A 183 -1.65 11.20 11.97
C VAL A 183 -1.04 12.00 10.83
N GLY A 184 -0.54 13.17 11.16
CA GLY A 184 0.10 14.10 10.23
C GLY A 184 0.61 15.34 10.98
N ASN A 185 0.55 16.50 10.33
CA ASN A 185 1.08 17.77 10.83
C ASN A 185 2.57 17.72 11.20
N ALA A 186 3.33 16.80 10.62
CA ALA A 186 4.77 16.69 10.85
C ALA A 186 5.55 17.61 9.90
N THR A 187 6.71 18.06 10.35
CA THR A 187 7.74 18.58 9.44
C THR A 187 8.47 17.38 8.86
N VAL A 188 8.41 17.18 7.54
CA VAL A 188 8.96 15.97 6.91
C VAL A 188 10.18 16.29 6.05
N THR A 189 11.26 15.53 6.25
CA THR A 189 12.46 15.53 5.40
C THR A 189 12.55 14.21 4.64
N MET A 190 12.50 14.27 3.31
CA MET A 190 12.72 13.11 2.46
C MET A 190 14.19 12.98 2.09
N CYS A 191 14.82 11.88 2.50
CA CYS A 191 16.18 11.53 2.14
C CYS A 191 16.22 10.39 1.12
N HIS A 192 17.30 10.30 0.35
CA HIS A 192 17.47 9.31 -0.71
C HIS A 192 18.96 9.06 -0.99
N SER A 193 19.27 8.19 -1.96
CA SER A 193 20.65 7.79 -2.31
C SER A 193 21.61 8.94 -2.62
N ARG A 194 21.09 10.11 -3.05
CA ARG A 194 21.89 11.33 -3.31
C ARG A 194 21.93 12.33 -2.15
N THR A 195 21.35 12.02 -0.99
CA THR A 195 21.37 12.91 0.18
C THR A 195 22.77 12.92 0.78
N LYS A 196 23.39 14.10 0.83
CA LYS A 196 24.65 14.31 1.55
C LYS A 196 24.36 14.39 3.06
N ASN A 197 25.32 13.99 3.88
CA ASN A 197 25.25 14.06 5.35
C ASN A 197 23.99 13.41 5.95
N LEU A 198 23.58 12.24 5.44
CA LEU A 198 22.36 11.56 5.87
C LEU A 198 22.21 11.46 7.40
N LYS A 199 23.33 11.25 8.11
CA LYS A 199 23.41 11.16 9.57
C LYS A 199 22.90 12.41 10.29
N GLU A 200 23.14 13.59 9.74
CA GLU A 200 22.72 14.86 10.36
C GLU A 200 21.20 14.96 10.41
N PHE A 201 20.52 14.53 9.35
CA PHE A 201 19.06 14.50 9.30
C PHE A 201 18.49 13.47 10.27
N THR A 202 19.05 12.25 10.27
CA THR A 202 18.49 11.16 11.06
C THR A 202 18.70 11.35 12.56
N LEU A 203 19.77 12.03 12.99
CA LEU A 203 19.98 12.39 14.40
C LEU A 203 19.02 13.47 14.92
N GLN A 204 18.43 14.28 14.03
CA GLN A 204 17.44 15.31 14.39
C GLN A 204 16.00 14.78 14.40
N ALA A 205 15.79 13.58 13.86
CA ALA A 205 14.46 13.04 13.64
C ALA A 205 13.83 12.53 14.95
N ASP A 206 12.60 12.96 15.22
CA ASP A 206 11.75 12.35 16.24
C ASP A 206 11.22 10.98 15.75
N ILE A 207 10.96 10.87 14.45
CA ILE A 207 10.42 9.67 13.80
C ILE A 207 11.21 9.39 12.53
N ILE A 208 11.66 8.14 12.34
CA ILE A 208 12.36 7.69 11.13
C ILE A 208 11.53 6.61 10.45
N ILE A 209 11.26 6.79 9.16
CA ILE A 209 10.62 5.78 8.31
C ILE A 209 11.63 5.30 7.27
N ALA A 210 12.05 4.05 7.36
CA ALA A 210 13.04 3.47 6.45
C ALA A 210 12.38 2.65 5.33
N ALA A 211 12.33 3.20 4.11
CA ALA A 211 11.74 2.62 2.91
C ALA A 211 12.78 2.47 1.77
N ILE A 212 13.92 1.85 2.08
CA ILE A 212 15.12 1.86 1.21
C ILE A 212 15.30 0.53 0.46
N GLY A 213 14.68 -0.57 0.90
CA GLY A 213 14.81 -1.88 0.26
C GLY A 213 16.21 -2.52 0.38
N ILE A 214 17.06 -2.01 1.27
CA ILE A 214 18.42 -2.52 1.52
C ILE A 214 18.49 -3.04 2.95
N PRO A 215 18.70 -4.36 3.16
CA PRO A 215 18.80 -4.95 4.48
C PRO A 215 19.87 -4.26 5.34
N GLU A 216 19.54 -4.01 6.61
CA GLU A 216 20.43 -3.42 7.63
C GLU A 216 21.10 -2.09 7.24
N PHE A 217 20.57 -1.34 6.27
CA PHE A 217 21.18 -0.08 5.87
C PHE A 217 21.23 0.93 7.02
N PHE A 218 20.13 1.04 7.77
CA PHE A 218 20.02 1.90 8.93
C PHE A 218 20.51 1.14 10.18
N LYS A 219 21.76 1.41 10.58
CA LYS A 219 22.40 0.86 11.79
C LYS A 219 22.43 1.93 12.89
N SER A 220 22.70 1.53 14.14
CA SER A 220 22.71 2.45 15.29
C SER A 220 23.62 3.68 15.13
N ARG A 221 24.62 3.64 14.23
CA ARG A 221 25.46 4.81 13.92
C ARG A 221 24.72 5.98 13.23
N TYR A 222 23.50 5.74 12.77
CA TYR A 222 22.61 6.73 12.15
C TYR A 222 21.42 7.11 13.04
N GLY A 223 21.23 6.46 14.19
CA GLY A 223 20.16 6.74 15.15
C GLY A 223 20.68 6.89 16.57
#